data_AF-A0A022Q762-F1
#
_entry.id   AF-A0A022Q762-F1
#
_cell.length_a   1.000
_cell.length_b   1.000
_cell.length_c   1.000
_cell.angle_alpha   90.00
_cell.angle_beta   90.00
_cell.angle_gamma   90.00
#
_symmetry.space_group_name_H-M   'P 1'
#
loop_
_entity.id
_entity.type
_entity.pdbx_description
1 polymer ?
#
loop_
_entity_poly.entity_id
_entity_poly.type
_entity_poly.pdbx_seq_one_letter_code
_entity_poly.pdbx_strand_id
1 'polypeptide(L)'
;HLWPVSREAGGIAVAQTLFGDHNPGGRLPVTWYPKGFTKVPMTDMRMRADPSTGYPGRTYRFYNGPKVFEFGYGLSYTKYSYEFVSVSRNKLFLNGAKKSDSVNYISVSELGTKACDSMIFSALVRVENHGEMHGTHPVLLFARTEKGGNSNPRKRLVRFRSVKLSPRKIKEIEFVVNPCEHFSYANQDGVMVIEEGTVYLAVGNVEYPIDVKLQK
;
A
#
# COMPACT_ATOMS: atom_id res chain seq x y z
N HIS A 1 -10.46 -10.77 -16.54
CA HIS A 1 -9.51 -11.87 -16.27
C HIS A 1 -9.56 -12.24 -14.78
N LEU A 2 -10.23 -13.34 -14.44
CA LEU A 2 -10.18 -13.94 -13.10
C LEU A 2 -9.19 -15.13 -13.12
N TRP A 3 -8.25 -15.15 -12.17
CA TRP A 3 -7.32 -16.27 -11.89
C TRP A 3 -8.12 -17.47 -11.31
N PRO A 4 -7.68 -18.73 -11.41
CA PRO A 4 -8.56 -19.86 -11.67
C PRO A 4 -9.54 -20.08 -10.51
N VAL A 5 -10.82 -19.89 -10.81
CA VAL A 5 -11.94 -20.37 -10.02
C VAL A 5 -12.37 -21.70 -10.64
N SER A 6 -12.82 -22.67 -9.82
CA SER A 6 -13.28 -23.98 -10.29
C SER A 6 -14.32 -23.85 -11.42
N ARG A 7 -14.22 -24.76 -12.41
CA ARG A 7 -14.84 -24.65 -13.74
C ARG A 7 -16.37 -24.50 -13.72
N GLU A 8 -17.04 -24.96 -12.65
CA GLU A 8 -18.50 -24.96 -12.51
C GLU A 8 -19.03 -23.70 -11.80
N ALA A 9 -18.30 -23.17 -10.81
CA ALA A 9 -18.70 -21.97 -10.07
C ALA A 9 -18.31 -20.66 -10.78
N GLY A 10 -17.29 -20.72 -11.66
CA GLY A 10 -16.82 -19.55 -12.41
C GLY A 10 -17.86 -18.98 -13.39
N GLY A 11 -18.64 -19.85 -14.06
CA GLY A 11 -19.65 -19.42 -15.02
C GLY A 11 -20.81 -18.65 -14.36
N ILE A 12 -21.31 -19.18 -13.24
CA ILE A 12 -22.39 -18.55 -12.46
C ILE A 12 -21.91 -17.21 -11.88
N ALA A 13 -20.70 -17.16 -11.31
CA ALA A 13 -20.14 -15.92 -10.75
C ALA A 13 -19.93 -14.83 -11.81
N VAL A 14 -19.53 -15.21 -13.04
CA VAL A 14 -19.39 -14.26 -14.15
C VAL A 14 -20.74 -13.77 -14.63
N ALA A 15 -21.73 -14.66 -14.80
CA ALA A 15 -23.08 -14.27 -15.21
C ALA A 15 -23.72 -13.32 -14.19
N GLN A 16 -23.69 -13.66 -12.90
CA GLN A 16 -24.22 -12.83 -11.81
C GLN A 16 -23.52 -11.47 -11.73
N THR A 17 -22.23 -11.40 -12.04
CA THR A 17 -21.51 -10.12 -12.11
C THR A 17 -21.97 -9.30 -13.33
N LEU A 18 -22.06 -9.91 -14.51
CA LEU A 18 -22.48 -9.23 -15.75
C LEU A 18 -23.93 -8.73 -15.69
N PHE A 19 -24.84 -9.49 -15.10
CA PHE A 19 -26.24 -9.12 -14.92
C PHE A 19 -26.47 -8.18 -13.73
N GLY A 20 -25.42 -7.85 -12.96
CA GLY A 20 -25.53 -6.92 -11.83
C GLY A 20 -26.16 -7.53 -10.58
N ASP A 21 -26.33 -8.85 -10.50
CA ASP A 21 -26.76 -9.52 -9.27
C ASP A 21 -25.66 -9.46 -8.18
N HIS A 22 -24.40 -9.32 -8.59
CA HIS A 22 -23.26 -9.20 -7.69
C HIS A 22 -22.33 -8.05 -8.07
N ASN A 23 -22.02 -7.17 -7.12
CA ASN A 23 -21.01 -6.12 -7.32
C ASN A 23 -19.59 -6.70 -7.20
N PRO A 24 -18.77 -6.70 -8.26
CA PRO A 24 -17.41 -7.22 -8.20
C PRO A 24 -16.56 -6.30 -7.34
N GLY A 25 -16.09 -6.81 -6.20
CA GLY A 25 -15.17 -6.11 -5.30
C GLY A 25 -13.71 -6.47 -5.49
N GLY A 26 -13.36 -7.27 -6.50
CA GLY A 26 -12.01 -7.80 -6.67
C GLY A 26 -10.98 -6.71 -6.98
N ARG A 27 -9.82 -6.75 -6.30
CA ARG A 27 -8.66 -5.91 -6.62
C ARG A 27 -7.49 -6.76 -7.09
N LEU A 28 -6.71 -6.20 -8.01
CA LEU A 28 -5.58 -6.90 -8.62
C LEU A 28 -4.43 -7.12 -7.61
N PRO A 29 -4.00 -8.37 -7.38
CA PRO A 29 -2.85 -8.68 -6.53
C PRO A 29 -1.51 -8.50 -7.25
N VAL A 30 -1.52 -8.13 -8.54
CA VAL A 30 -0.32 -7.97 -9.38
C VAL A 30 -0.42 -6.69 -10.21
N THR A 31 0.74 -6.09 -10.52
CA THR A 31 0.82 -4.97 -11.46
C THR A 31 0.92 -5.50 -12.88
N TRP A 32 0.12 -4.93 -13.78
CA TRP A 32 0.19 -5.24 -15.21
C TRP A 32 1.14 -4.28 -15.91
N TYR A 33 2.24 -4.85 -16.40
CA TYR A 33 3.26 -4.12 -17.14
C TYR A 33 2.87 -3.99 -18.63
N PRO A 34 3.32 -2.92 -19.30
CA PRO A 34 3.15 -2.76 -20.74
C PRO A 34 3.98 -3.80 -21.50
N LYS A 35 3.63 -4.04 -22.77
CA LYS A 35 4.36 -4.96 -23.68
C LYS A 35 5.87 -4.70 -23.70
N GLY A 36 6.29 -3.44 -23.57
CA GLY A 36 7.72 -3.07 -23.55
C GLY A 36 8.55 -3.66 -22.40
N PHE A 37 7.90 -4.13 -21.32
CA PHE A 37 8.59 -4.72 -20.17
C PHE A 37 9.14 -6.13 -20.44
N THR A 38 8.73 -6.79 -21.54
CA THR A 38 9.27 -8.10 -21.93
C THR A 38 10.75 -8.06 -22.34
N LYS A 39 11.30 -6.87 -22.57
CA LYS A 39 12.73 -6.67 -22.85
C LYS A 39 13.62 -6.96 -21.64
N VAL A 40 13.06 -6.92 -20.43
CA VAL A 40 13.78 -7.23 -19.20
C VAL A 40 13.87 -8.76 -19.04
N PRO A 41 15.08 -9.35 -18.99
CA PRO A 41 15.23 -10.79 -18.80
C PRO A 41 14.59 -11.25 -17.49
N MET A 42 13.80 -12.32 -17.52
CA MET A 42 13.11 -12.81 -16.33
C MET A 42 14.07 -13.32 -15.24
N THR A 43 15.29 -13.72 -15.65
CA THR A 43 16.42 -14.13 -14.82
C THR A 43 17.05 -13.01 -13.99
N ASP A 44 16.83 -11.74 -14.35
CA ASP A 44 17.31 -10.61 -13.55
C ASP A 44 16.45 -10.46 -12.29
N MET A 45 17.00 -10.85 -11.13
CA MET A 45 16.28 -10.82 -9.86
C MET A 45 16.36 -9.47 -9.13
N ARG A 46 16.96 -8.44 -9.75
CA ARG A 46 17.02 -7.10 -9.15
C ARG A 46 15.60 -6.52 -9.04
N MET A 47 15.23 -6.07 -7.85
CA MET A 47 13.90 -5.48 -7.62
C MET A 47 13.88 -3.97 -7.83
N ARG A 48 14.99 -3.30 -7.48
CA ARG A 48 15.16 -1.85 -7.51
C ARG A 48 15.41 -1.35 -8.94
N ALA A 49 14.91 -0.17 -9.26
CA ALA A 49 15.22 0.48 -10.51
C ALA A 49 16.69 0.93 -10.49
N ASP A 50 17.35 0.81 -11.64
CA ASP A 50 18.73 1.24 -11.83
C ASP A 50 18.81 2.07 -13.11
N PRO A 51 18.83 3.42 -12.99
CA PRO A 51 18.93 4.33 -14.12
C PRO A 51 20.20 4.13 -14.94
N SER A 52 21.30 3.65 -14.34
CA SER A 52 22.58 3.47 -15.04
C SER A 52 22.52 2.36 -16.08
N THR A 53 21.77 1.29 -15.78
CA THR A 53 21.54 0.16 -16.69
C THR A 53 20.23 0.28 -17.47
N GLY A 54 19.47 1.37 -17.28
CA GLY A 54 18.14 1.55 -17.86
C GLY A 54 17.08 0.59 -17.31
N TYR A 55 17.35 -0.05 -16.17
CA TYR A 55 16.47 -1.03 -15.57
C TYR A 55 15.32 -0.36 -14.80
N PRO A 56 14.05 -0.57 -15.20
CA PRO A 56 12.92 0.19 -14.64
C PRO A 56 12.45 -0.29 -13.25
N GLY A 57 13.05 -1.34 -12.70
CA GLY A 57 12.62 -1.98 -11.44
C GLY A 57 11.49 -3.01 -11.64
N ARG A 58 11.13 -3.70 -10.56
CA ARG A 58 10.04 -4.69 -10.52
C ARG A 58 9.09 -4.40 -9.37
N THR A 59 7.86 -4.90 -9.51
CA THR A 59 6.73 -4.79 -8.57
C THR A 59 6.21 -3.38 -8.38
N TYR A 60 5.00 -3.26 -7.81
CA TYR A 60 4.41 -1.97 -7.48
C TYR A 60 5.26 -1.13 -6.51
N ARG A 61 6.18 -1.78 -5.76
CA ARG A 61 7.03 -1.13 -4.76
C ARG A 61 8.14 -0.29 -5.38
N PHE A 62 8.71 -0.73 -6.50
CA PHE A 62 9.95 -0.15 -7.07
C PHE A 62 9.88 0.17 -8.56
N TYR A 63 8.85 -0.29 -9.28
CA TYR A 63 8.73 -0.05 -10.71
C TYR A 63 8.48 1.44 -11.02
N ASN A 64 9.35 2.02 -11.86
CA ASN A 64 9.32 3.42 -12.25
C ASN A 64 8.77 3.68 -13.66
N GLY A 65 8.40 2.62 -14.39
CA GLY A 65 7.87 2.74 -15.74
C GLY A 65 6.35 2.97 -15.81
N PRO A 66 5.80 3.15 -17.02
CA PRO A 66 4.36 3.23 -17.25
C PRO A 66 3.69 1.89 -16.91
N LYS A 67 2.49 1.94 -16.32
CA LYS A 67 1.72 0.77 -15.88
C LYS A 67 0.37 0.76 -16.60
N VAL A 68 -0.12 -0.41 -16.99
CA VAL A 68 -1.45 -0.54 -17.61
C VAL A 68 -2.51 -0.65 -16.53
N PHE A 69 -2.28 -1.52 -15.54
CA PHE A 69 -3.08 -1.60 -14.33
C PHE A 69 -2.19 -1.69 -13.10
N GLU A 70 -2.48 -0.87 -12.10
CA GLU A 70 -1.72 -0.84 -10.85
C GLU A 70 -2.11 -1.96 -9.89
N PHE A 71 -1.20 -2.30 -8.98
CA PHE A 71 -1.53 -3.17 -7.85
C PHE A 71 -2.63 -2.54 -7.00
N GLY A 72 -3.62 -3.35 -6.61
CA GLY A 72 -4.77 -2.90 -5.84
C GLY A 72 -5.82 -2.14 -6.66
N TYR A 73 -5.65 -2.06 -7.99
CA TYR A 73 -6.69 -1.57 -8.90
C TYR A 73 -7.83 -2.57 -8.95
N GLY A 74 -9.06 -2.08 -8.83
CA GLY A 74 -10.28 -2.87 -8.93
C GLY A 74 -11.42 -1.95 -9.31
N LEU A 75 -12.26 -2.42 -10.24
CA LEU A 75 -13.49 -1.72 -10.61
C LEU A 75 -14.62 -2.25 -9.73
N SER A 76 -15.48 -1.35 -9.28
CA SER A 76 -16.73 -1.64 -8.59
C SER A 76 -17.85 -0.96 -9.36
N TYR A 77 -19.05 -1.53 -9.37
CA TYR A 77 -20.24 -0.88 -9.93
C TYR A 77 -20.70 0.31 -9.09
N THR A 78 -20.19 0.44 -7.87
CA THR A 78 -20.46 1.58 -6.98
C THR A 78 -19.21 2.42 -6.74
N LYS A 79 -19.41 3.74 -6.59
CA LYS A 79 -18.37 4.68 -6.20
C LYS A 79 -18.25 4.69 -4.68
N TYR A 80 -17.03 4.59 -4.17
CA TYR A 80 -16.73 4.70 -2.74
C TYR A 80 -15.89 5.93 -2.49
N SER A 81 -16.25 6.73 -1.48
CA SER A 81 -15.39 7.78 -0.94
C SER A 81 -14.74 7.30 0.35
N TYR A 82 -13.60 7.89 0.67
CA TYR A 82 -12.84 7.61 1.88
C TYR A 82 -12.52 8.90 2.59
N GLU A 83 -12.40 8.85 3.91
CA GLU A 83 -12.00 9.98 4.74
C GLU A 83 -11.22 9.45 5.95
N PHE A 84 -10.09 10.06 6.26
CA PHE A 84 -9.39 9.79 7.52
C PHE A 84 -10.09 10.59 8.63
N VAL A 85 -10.85 9.90 9.48
CA VAL A 85 -11.62 10.53 10.57
C VAL A 85 -10.69 10.92 11.71
N SER A 86 -9.81 9.99 12.10
CA SER A 86 -8.85 10.22 13.17
C SER A 86 -7.62 9.35 12.99
N VAL A 87 -6.47 9.87 13.40
CA VAL A 87 -5.22 9.11 13.48
C VAL A 87 -4.63 9.38 14.86
N SER A 88 -4.41 8.34 15.65
CA SER A 88 -4.01 8.51 17.05
C SER A 88 -2.61 9.07 17.22
N ARG A 89 -1.75 8.96 16.19
CA ARG A 89 -0.42 9.59 16.14
C ARG A 89 -0.09 10.07 14.74
N ASN A 90 0.23 11.35 14.62
CA ASN A 90 0.68 11.98 13.38
C ASN A 90 2.18 12.35 13.38
N LYS A 91 2.85 12.23 14.54
CA LYS A 91 4.28 12.50 14.70
C LYS A 91 4.94 11.36 15.46
N LEU A 92 6.05 10.87 14.93
CA LEU A 92 6.88 9.84 15.54
C LEU A 92 8.26 10.44 15.84
N PHE A 93 8.65 10.40 17.11
CA PHE A 93 9.98 10.80 17.56
C PHE A 93 10.77 9.54 17.87
N LEU A 94 11.88 9.33 17.17
CA LEU A 94 12.77 8.20 17.40
C LEU A 94 14.15 8.73 17.83
N ASN A 95 14.72 8.15 18.88
CA ASN A 95 16.03 8.56 19.41
C ASN A 95 17.11 7.61 18.91
N GLY A 96 18.31 8.12 18.61
CA GLY A 96 19.43 7.30 18.14
C GLY A 96 19.66 7.41 16.62
N ALA A 97 19.52 8.62 16.08
CA ALA A 97 19.72 8.90 14.67
C ALA A 97 21.16 8.59 14.23
N LYS A 98 21.30 7.74 13.21
CA LYS A 98 22.52 7.61 12.40
C LYS A 98 22.36 8.43 11.12
N LYS A 99 23.47 8.94 10.59
CA LYS A 99 23.46 9.75 9.36
C LYS A 99 23.96 8.90 8.19
N SER A 100 23.17 8.82 7.11
CA SER A 100 23.61 8.31 5.81
C SER A 100 23.43 9.44 4.80
N ASP A 101 24.47 9.76 4.03
CA ASP A 101 24.65 10.73 2.92
C ASP A 101 23.70 11.96 2.82
N SER A 102 22.38 11.82 2.95
CA SER A 102 21.39 12.90 2.87
C SER A 102 20.20 12.80 3.85
N VAL A 103 20.03 11.70 4.59
CA VAL A 103 18.88 11.47 5.47
C VAL A 103 19.32 10.78 6.76
N ASN A 104 18.79 11.24 7.88
CA ASN A 104 18.98 10.52 9.14
C ASN A 104 18.14 9.25 9.12
N TYR A 105 18.68 8.15 9.62
CA TYR A 105 17.98 6.88 9.75
C TYR A 105 18.25 6.24 11.10
N ILE A 106 17.40 5.32 11.50
CA ILE A 106 17.58 4.49 12.69
C ILE A 106 17.37 3.04 12.33
N SER A 107 18.18 2.14 12.88
CA SER A 107 17.97 0.71 12.67
C SER A 107 16.83 0.21 13.57
N VAL A 108 15.97 -0.64 13.02
CA VAL A 108 14.85 -1.24 13.78
C VAL A 108 15.38 -2.12 14.92
N SER A 109 16.55 -2.73 14.73
CA SER A 109 17.22 -3.54 15.76
C SER A 109 17.64 -2.72 16.98
N GLU A 110 18.05 -1.46 16.80
CA GLU A 110 18.48 -0.57 17.90
C GLU A 110 17.29 0.02 18.68
N LEU A 111 16.14 0.20 18.04
CA LEU A 111 14.91 0.63 18.72
C LEU A 111 14.44 -0.41 19.74
N GLY A 112 14.62 -1.69 19.44
CA GLY A 112 14.12 -2.80 20.24
C GLY A 112 12.59 -2.94 20.19
N THR A 113 12.10 -4.10 20.64
CA THR A 113 10.68 -4.46 20.54
C THR A 113 9.77 -3.54 21.35
N LYS A 114 10.19 -3.16 22.56
CA LYS A 114 9.41 -2.27 23.45
C LYS A 114 9.13 -0.90 22.84
N ALA A 115 10.14 -0.28 22.22
CA ALA A 115 9.95 1.01 21.55
C ALA A 115 9.01 0.87 20.35
N CYS A 116 9.20 -0.17 19.53
CA CYS A 116 8.32 -0.47 18.40
C CYS A 116 6.85 -0.68 18.81
N ASP A 117 6.59 -1.45 19.87
CA ASP A 117 5.24 -1.70 20.36
C ASP A 117 4.59 -0.41 20.88
N SER A 118 5.37 0.42 21.58
CA SER A 118 4.91 1.73 22.05
C SER A 118 4.58 2.71 20.93
N MET A 119 5.08 2.48 19.71
CA MET A 119 4.87 3.33 18.52
C MET A 119 3.66 2.93 17.70
N ILE A 120 3.06 1.78 18.00
CA ILE A 120 1.85 1.32 17.32
C ILE A 120 0.75 2.37 17.52
N PHE A 121 0.08 2.71 16.42
CA PHE A 121 -1.02 3.65 16.41
C PHE A 121 -2.15 3.13 15.54
N SER A 122 -3.31 3.77 15.63
CA SER A 122 -4.49 3.43 14.84
C SER A 122 -4.92 4.59 13.96
N ALA A 123 -5.40 4.25 12.78
CA ALA A 123 -5.99 5.16 11.80
C ALA A 123 -7.43 4.73 11.54
N LEU A 124 -8.39 5.59 11.88
CA LEU A 124 -9.81 5.40 11.64
C LEU A 124 -10.16 5.99 10.27
N VAL A 125 -10.60 5.12 9.36
CA VAL A 125 -10.97 5.48 8.00
C VAL A 125 -12.45 5.25 7.81
N ARG A 126 -13.17 6.30 7.45
CA ARG A 126 -14.57 6.24 7.03
C ARG A 126 -14.66 5.87 5.56
N VAL A 127 -15.58 4.98 5.26
CA VAL A 127 -15.86 4.50 3.90
C VAL A 127 -17.34 4.63 3.64
N GLU A 128 -17.70 5.31 2.56
CA GLU A 128 -19.07 5.55 2.17
C GLU A 128 -19.36 4.95 0.79
N ASN A 129 -20.51 4.28 0.68
CA ASN A 129 -21.01 3.77 -0.59
C ASN A 129 -21.97 4.78 -1.22
N HIS A 130 -21.54 5.45 -2.28
CA HIS A 130 -22.36 6.40 -3.06
C HIS A 130 -23.19 5.72 -4.14
N GLY A 131 -23.06 4.41 -4.31
CA GLY A 131 -23.83 3.66 -5.30
C GLY A 131 -25.18 3.20 -4.81
N GLU A 132 -25.96 2.65 -5.74
CA GLU A 132 -27.30 2.12 -5.52
C GLU A 132 -27.30 0.62 -5.16
N MET A 133 -26.14 -0.03 -5.27
CA MET A 133 -25.98 -1.46 -5.03
C MET A 133 -25.28 -1.75 -3.70
N HIS A 134 -25.74 -2.80 -3.03
CA HIS A 134 -25.00 -3.37 -1.91
C HIS A 134 -23.76 -4.10 -2.46
N GLY A 135 -22.65 -4.07 -1.73
CA GLY A 135 -21.41 -4.68 -2.21
C GLY A 135 -20.41 -4.96 -1.10
N THR A 136 -19.52 -5.91 -1.38
CA THR A 136 -18.32 -6.15 -0.57
C THR A 136 -17.16 -5.40 -1.19
N HIS A 137 -16.55 -4.50 -0.43
CA HIS A 137 -15.49 -3.63 -0.91
C HIS A 137 -14.22 -3.79 -0.08
N PRO A 138 -13.10 -4.23 -0.67
CA PRO A 138 -11.81 -4.27 0.02
C PRO A 138 -11.20 -2.88 0.09
N VAL A 139 -10.82 -2.48 1.30
CA VAL A 139 -10.16 -1.20 1.60
C VAL A 139 -8.70 -1.50 1.89
N LEU A 140 -7.79 -0.91 1.11
CA LEU A 140 -6.35 -1.14 1.20
C LEU A 140 -5.70 0.13 1.75
N LEU A 141 -5.04 0.00 2.89
CA LEU A 141 -4.21 1.04 3.47
C LEU A 141 -2.78 0.85 2.97
N PHE A 142 -2.23 1.90 2.37
CA PHE A 142 -0.85 1.93 1.92
C PHE A 142 -0.04 2.94 2.74
N ALA A 143 1.26 2.68 2.88
CA ALA A 143 2.26 3.65 3.32
C ALA A 143 3.12 4.01 2.11
N ARG A 144 3.26 5.32 1.86
CA ARG A 144 4.04 5.90 0.77
C ARG A 144 5.03 6.90 1.35
N THR A 145 6.28 6.86 0.92
CA THR A 145 7.29 7.86 1.31
C THR A 145 7.39 8.92 0.21
N GLU A 146 7.67 10.16 0.61
CA GLU A 146 7.84 11.27 -0.34
C GLU A 146 9.10 11.08 -1.21
N LYS A 147 10.19 10.61 -0.58
CA LYS A 147 11.47 10.29 -1.22
C LYS A 147 11.53 8.87 -1.82
N GLY A 148 10.39 8.32 -2.23
CA GLY A 148 10.35 7.01 -2.89
C GLY A 148 11.19 7.01 -4.17
N GLY A 149 12.35 6.36 -4.14
CA GLY A 149 13.37 6.34 -5.20
C GLY A 149 14.15 5.03 -5.24
N ASN A 150 15.30 4.98 -5.93
CA ASN A 150 16.04 3.74 -6.24
C ASN A 150 16.27 2.82 -5.03
N SER A 151 16.43 3.34 -3.82
CA SER A 151 16.66 2.56 -2.59
C SER A 151 15.38 2.24 -1.78
N ASN A 152 14.43 3.18 -1.66
CA ASN A 152 13.28 3.12 -0.77
C ASN A 152 11.96 2.77 -1.52
N PRO A 153 11.17 1.76 -1.06
CA PRO A 153 9.87 1.44 -1.64
C PRO A 153 8.94 2.66 -1.75
N ARG A 154 8.41 2.92 -2.95
CA ARG A 154 7.50 4.07 -3.18
C ARG A 154 6.17 3.88 -2.47
N LYS A 155 5.59 2.68 -2.51
CA LYS A 155 4.30 2.37 -1.92
C LYS A 155 4.34 0.96 -1.34
N ARG A 156 3.78 0.77 -0.15
CA ARG A 156 3.72 -0.52 0.53
C ARG A 156 2.32 -0.74 1.09
N LEU A 157 1.76 -1.93 0.89
CA LEU A 157 0.52 -2.30 1.53
C LEU A 157 0.79 -2.48 3.03
N VAL A 158 0.10 -1.69 3.86
CA VAL A 158 0.13 -1.80 5.33
C VAL A 158 -0.81 -2.93 5.74
N ARG A 159 -2.08 -2.80 5.33
CA ARG A 159 -3.13 -3.75 5.68
C ARG A 159 -4.29 -3.59 4.72
N PHE A 160 -5.11 -4.62 4.59
CA PHE A 160 -6.38 -4.54 3.88
C PHE A 160 -7.51 -5.10 4.73
N ARG A 161 -8.73 -4.59 4.53
CA ARG A 161 -9.93 -5.11 5.19
C ARG A 161 -11.12 -5.04 4.24
N SER A 162 -11.83 -6.15 4.11
CA SER A 162 -13.05 -6.25 3.31
C SER A 162 -14.26 -5.79 4.12
N VAL A 163 -15.07 -4.91 3.54
CA VAL A 163 -16.23 -4.34 4.21
C VAL A 163 -17.47 -4.47 3.34
N LYS A 164 -18.53 -5.00 3.94
CA LYS A 164 -19.87 -5.03 3.34
C LYS A 164 -20.57 -3.72 3.63
N LEU A 165 -21.05 -3.06 2.59
CA LEU A 165 -21.74 -1.77 2.64
C LEU A 165 -23.00 -1.82 1.81
N SER A 166 -24.12 -1.46 2.44
CA SER A 166 -25.38 -1.20 1.73
C SER A 166 -25.31 0.14 0.99
N PRO A 167 -26.22 0.40 0.03
CA PRO A 167 -26.31 1.69 -0.67
C PRO A 167 -26.44 2.86 0.31
N ARG A 168 -25.75 3.98 0.04
CA ARG A 168 -25.79 5.22 0.83
C ARG A 168 -25.49 5.03 2.32
N LYS A 169 -24.75 3.98 2.67
CA LYS A 169 -24.29 3.73 4.03
C LYS A 169 -22.81 4.06 4.18
N ILE A 170 -22.50 4.44 5.40
CA ILE A 170 -21.15 4.77 5.87
C ILE A 170 -20.72 3.69 6.85
N LYS A 171 -19.44 3.33 6.81
CA LYS A 171 -18.82 2.46 7.80
C LYS A 171 -17.41 2.93 8.12
N GLU A 172 -17.07 2.93 9.39
CA GLU A 172 -15.75 3.28 9.87
C GLU A 172 -14.93 2.02 10.11
N ILE A 173 -13.66 2.09 9.74
CA ILE A 173 -12.71 0.98 9.78
C ILE A 173 -11.46 1.46 10.48
N GLU A 174 -11.12 0.80 11.57
CA GLU A 174 -9.85 1.02 12.23
C GLU A 174 -8.75 0.15 11.62
N PHE A 175 -7.62 0.79 11.30
CA PHE A 175 -6.38 0.15 10.88
C PHE A 175 -5.31 0.35 11.94
N VAL A 176 -4.72 -0.75 12.41
CA VAL A 176 -3.56 -0.72 13.31
C VAL A 176 -2.28 -0.67 12.46
N VAL A 177 -1.42 0.31 12.74
CA VAL A 177 -0.18 0.58 12.01
C VAL A 177 1.00 0.42 12.98
N ASN A 178 1.91 -0.50 12.67
CA ASN A 178 3.20 -0.65 13.33
C ASN A 178 4.30 0.04 12.49
N PRO A 179 4.90 1.17 12.95
CA PRO A 179 5.95 1.87 12.21
C PRO A 179 7.20 1.01 11.93
N CYS A 180 7.61 0.17 12.87
CA CYS A 180 8.80 -0.67 12.71
C CYS A 180 8.63 -1.75 11.63
N GLU A 181 7.40 -2.18 11.35
CA GLU A 181 7.11 -3.14 10.28
C GLU A 181 6.77 -2.42 8.96
N HIS A 182 5.94 -1.38 9.05
CA HIS A 182 5.33 -0.78 7.87
C HIS A 182 6.15 0.34 7.25
N PHE A 183 6.93 1.10 8.05
CA PHE A 183 7.71 2.23 7.58
C PHE A 183 9.19 1.88 7.38
N SER A 184 9.67 0.80 7.99
CA SER A 184 11.04 0.35 7.82
C SER A 184 11.31 -0.25 6.45
N TYR A 185 12.53 -0.18 5.94
CA TYR A 185 12.93 -0.87 4.72
C TYR A 185 14.37 -1.38 4.84
N ALA A 186 14.74 -2.37 4.03
CA ALA A 186 16.10 -2.89 4.04
C ALA A 186 17.04 -1.94 3.27
N ASN A 187 18.09 -1.45 3.92
CA ASN A 187 19.14 -0.64 3.29
C ASN A 187 20.03 -1.50 2.37
N GLN A 188 21.14 -0.94 1.88
CA GLN A 188 22.09 -1.66 1.02
C GLN A 188 22.77 -2.84 1.74
N ASP A 189 22.97 -2.74 3.06
CA ASP A 189 23.56 -3.78 3.90
C ASP A 189 22.54 -4.84 4.34
N GLY A 190 21.28 -4.72 3.93
CA GLY A 190 20.20 -5.62 4.35
C GLY A 190 19.65 -5.34 5.75
N VAL A 191 20.09 -4.27 6.41
CA VAL A 191 19.60 -3.85 7.72
C VAL A 191 18.28 -3.11 7.56
N MET A 192 17.29 -3.47 8.40
CA MET A 192 16.00 -2.78 8.44
C MET A 192 16.15 -1.42 9.12
N VAL A 193 15.85 -0.36 8.38
CA VAL A 193 16.00 1.03 8.82
C VAL A 193 14.72 1.81 8.63
N ILE A 194 14.49 2.80 9.49
CA ILE A 194 13.45 3.83 9.32
C ILE A 194 14.16 5.14 9.04
N GLU A 195 13.76 5.83 7.98
CA GLU A 195 14.29 7.14 7.61
C GLU A 195 13.46 8.28 8.21
N GLU A 196 14.15 9.38 8.50
CA GLU A 196 13.52 10.67 8.78
C GLU A 196 12.79 11.21 7.54
N GLY A 197 11.58 11.74 7.74
CA GLY A 197 10.79 12.37 6.69
C GLY A 197 9.29 12.15 6.86
N THR A 198 8.52 12.52 5.83
CA THR A 198 7.07 12.38 5.85
C THR A 198 6.64 11.11 5.13
N VAL A 199 5.85 10.29 5.85
CA VAL A 199 5.19 9.09 5.35
C VAL A 199 3.70 9.38 5.18
N TYR A 200 3.18 9.16 3.98
CA TYR A 200 1.76 9.32 3.67
C TYR A 200 1.04 7.98 3.82
N LEU A 201 0.05 7.94 4.71
CA LEU A 201 -0.94 6.88 4.74
C LEU A 201 -1.97 7.15 3.65
N ALA A 202 -2.20 6.20 2.75
CA ALA A 202 -3.06 6.37 1.59
C ALA A 202 -4.16 5.31 1.52
N VAL A 203 -5.39 5.75 1.32
CA VAL A 203 -6.56 4.91 1.02
C VAL A 203 -7.28 5.48 -0.19
N GLY A 204 -7.29 4.73 -1.29
CA GLY A 204 -7.84 5.23 -2.55
C GLY A 204 -7.09 6.48 -3.02
N ASN A 205 -7.81 7.60 -3.10
CA ASN A 205 -7.28 8.91 -3.54
C ASN A 205 -7.01 9.87 -2.37
N VAL A 206 -7.21 9.43 -1.13
CA VAL A 206 -7.01 10.26 0.06
C VAL A 206 -5.72 9.85 0.74
N GLU A 207 -4.94 10.85 1.14
CA GLU A 207 -3.67 10.67 1.84
C GLU A 207 -3.67 11.45 3.16
N TYR A 208 -2.96 10.92 4.16
CA TYR A 208 -2.76 11.54 5.46
C TYR A 208 -1.27 11.51 5.83
N PRO A 209 -0.62 12.67 6.09
CA PRO A 209 0.80 12.73 6.39
C PRO A 209 1.11 12.32 7.83
N ILE A 210 2.21 11.57 8.01
CA ILE A 210 2.81 11.20 9.28
C ILE A 210 4.26 11.66 9.25
N ASP A 211 4.65 12.53 10.20
CA ASP A 211 6.02 13.02 10.29
C ASP A 211 6.86 12.10 11.17
N VAL A 212 7.92 11.55 10.60
CA VAL A 212 8.95 10.80 11.34
C VAL A 212 10.12 11.73 11.56
N LYS A 213 10.42 12.04 12.82
CA LYS A 213 11.55 12.87 13.25
C LYS A 213 12.53 12.05 14.04
N LEU A 214 13.82 12.17 13.69
CA LEU A 214 14.87 11.48 14.41
C LEU A 214 15.60 12.48 15.30
N GLN A 215 15.59 12.23 16.60
CA GLN A 215 16.33 13.01 17.58
C GLN A 215 17.74 12.42 17.74
N LYS A 216 18.72 13.31 17.90
CA LYS A 216 20.11 12.94 18.21
C LYS A 216 20.23 12.50 19.65
#